data_AF-A0A653BEL1-F1
#
_entry.id   AF-A0A653BEL1-F1
#
_cell.length_a   1.000
_cell.length_b   1.000
_cell.length_c   1.000
_cell.angle_alpha   90.00
_cell.angle_beta   90.00
_cell.angle_gamma   90.00
#
_symmetry.space_group_name_H-M   'P 1'
#
loop_
_entity.id
_entity.type
_entity.pdbx_description
1 polymer ?
#
loop_
_entity_poly.entity_id
_entity_poly.type
_entity_poly.pdbx_seq_one_letter_code
_entity_poly.pdbx_strand_id
1 'polypeptide(L)'
;MDKKPFDAESEHEKLIRERNERMLEYMKGTKLFGMMVEFAKGRQKEERKRKRDSTQNAQNGTPPSAAKVPRRSLRSQGKRPSSSADDPGDGTSRQSFKSDKSSDEDKENIEGNKPKRYRLPTARPVSKAVEDITQPMLNNISRKVSTKVYGYKGTTCHQCRQKTLDQKTYCRNIHCIGLRGMFCGVCLKNRYGEDVAEALLDPNWRCPVCRGICNCSLCRELKGKRPTGVLMPLALKNGYSSVREFLMSLGT
;
A
#
# COMPACT_ATOMS: atom_id res chain seq x y z
N MET A 1 11.16 -45.70 -21.98
CA MET A 1 11.05 -45.40 -20.54
C MET A 1 10.21 -44.16 -20.39
N ASP A 2 8.91 -44.37 -20.20
CA ASP A 2 7.91 -43.31 -20.07
C ASP A 2 8.13 -42.52 -18.78
N LYS A 3 8.50 -41.24 -18.94
CA LYS A 3 8.48 -40.28 -17.83
C LYS A 3 7.02 -40.00 -17.50
N LYS A 4 6.48 -40.66 -16.47
CA LYS A 4 5.22 -40.22 -15.86
C LYS A 4 5.39 -38.81 -15.32
N PRO A 5 4.44 -37.88 -15.53
CA PRO A 5 4.54 -36.54 -14.98
C PRO A 5 4.32 -36.62 -13.47
N PHE A 6 5.27 -36.07 -12.72
CA PHE A 6 5.15 -35.88 -11.28
C PHE A 6 4.39 -34.58 -11.03
N ASP A 7 3.07 -34.60 -11.22
CA ASP A 7 2.18 -33.52 -10.80
C ASP A 7 1.27 -34.03 -9.68
N ALA A 8 1.89 -34.42 -8.56
CA ALA A 8 1.17 -34.61 -7.31
C ALA A 8 1.01 -33.23 -6.67
N GLU A 9 -0.08 -32.55 -7.02
CA GLU A 9 -0.50 -31.34 -6.32
C GLU A 9 -0.59 -31.63 -4.81
N SER A 10 0.10 -30.83 -4.01
CA SER A 10 0.11 -31.04 -2.56
C SER A 10 -1.30 -30.88 -1.99
N GLU A 11 -1.66 -31.66 -0.97
CA GLU A 11 -2.94 -31.52 -0.27
C GLU A 11 -3.21 -30.07 0.17
N HIS A 12 -2.15 -29.33 0.49
CA HIS A 12 -2.22 -27.90 0.79
C HIS A 12 -2.70 -27.03 -0.40
N GLU A 13 -2.26 -27.32 -1.62
CA GLU A 13 -2.69 -26.62 -2.83
C GLU A 13 -4.14 -26.95 -3.20
N LYS A 14 -4.55 -28.21 -3.05
CA LYS A 14 -5.97 -28.61 -3.21
C LYS A 14 -6.88 -27.87 -2.24
N LEU A 15 -6.51 -27.83 -0.95
CA LEU A 15 -7.24 -27.06 0.08
C LEU A 15 -7.28 -25.56 -0.25
N ILE A 16 -6.20 -25.01 -0.81
CA ILE A 16 -6.16 -23.61 -1.27
C ILE A 16 -7.15 -23.39 -2.41
N ARG A 17 -7.22 -24.32 -3.37
CA ARG A 17 -8.11 -24.24 -4.54
C ARG A 17 -9.58 -24.33 -4.12
N GLU A 18 -9.98 -25.38 -3.41
CA GLU A 18 -11.36 -25.57 -2.94
C GLU A 18 -11.84 -24.36 -2.13
N ARG A 19 -10.98 -23.83 -1.25
CA ARG A 19 -11.28 -22.60 -0.50
C ARG A 19 -11.49 -21.41 -1.42
N ASN A 20 -10.63 -21.24 -2.43
CA ASN A 20 -10.77 -20.12 -3.39
C ASN A 20 -12.06 -20.26 -4.22
N GLU A 21 -12.50 -21.49 -4.50
CA GLU A 21 -13.76 -21.80 -5.18
C GLU A 21 -14.98 -21.52 -4.29
N ARG A 22 -14.99 -21.94 -3.02
CA ARG A 22 -16.07 -21.56 -2.08
C ARG A 22 -16.19 -20.06 -1.92
N MET A 23 -15.06 -19.35 -1.80
CA MET A 23 -15.04 -17.88 -1.77
C MET A 23 -15.63 -17.27 -3.05
N LEU A 24 -15.35 -17.87 -4.21
CA LEU A 24 -15.89 -17.46 -5.50
C LEU A 24 -17.40 -17.67 -5.57
N GLU A 25 -17.88 -18.82 -5.13
CA GLU A 25 -19.29 -19.19 -5.12
C GLU A 25 -20.10 -18.27 -4.21
N TYR A 26 -19.56 -18.00 -3.01
CA TYR A 26 -20.15 -17.04 -2.09
C TYR A 26 -20.19 -15.62 -2.68
N MET A 27 -19.14 -15.23 -3.41
CA MET A 27 -19.15 -13.97 -4.17
C MET A 27 -20.26 -13.99 -5.22
N LYS A 28 -20.37 -15.05 -6.05
CA LYS A 28 -21.38 -15.20 -7.12
C LYS A 28 -22.83 -15.15 -6.59
N GLY A 29 -23.11 -15.78 -5.44
CA GLY A 29 -24.45 -15.84 -4.83
C GLY A 29 -24.93 -14.52 -4.21
N THR A 30 -24.05 -13.53 -4.09
CA THR A 30 -24.43 -12.20 -3.61
C THR A 30 -24.59 -11.24 -4.79
N LYS A 31 -25.66 -10.44 -4.80
CA LYS A 31 -25.87 -9.31 -5.75
C LYS A 31 -24.63 -8.38 -5.90
N LEU A 32 -23.65 -8.51 -5.00
CA LEU A 32 -22.35 -7.84 -5.02
C LEU A 32 -21.45 -8.26 -6.19
N PHE A 33 -21.46 -9.53 -6.62
CA PHE A 33 -20.70 -9.97 -7.81
C PHE A 33 -21.30 -9.40 -9.09
N GLY A 34 -22.63 -9.34 -9.20
CA GLY A 34 -23.32 -8.64 -10.27
C GLY A 34 -22.90 -7.16 -10.36
N MET A 35 -22.92 -6.43 -9.23
CA MET A 35 -22.44 -5.05 -9.18
C MET A 35 -20.94 -4.92 -9.51
N MET A 36 -20.06 -5.77 -8.99
CA MET A 36 -18.62 -5.70 -9.30
C MET A 36 -18.31 -6.00 -10.77
N VAL A 37 -19.01 -6.97 -11.37
CA VAL A 37 -18.90 -7.29 -12.80
C VAL A 37 -19.42 -6.13 -13.66
N GLU A 38 -20.55 -5.52 -13.29
CA GLU A 38 -21.09 -4.33 -13.96
C GLU A 38 -20.15 -3.12 -13.85
N PHE A 39 -19.58 -2.87 -12.66
CA PHE A 39 -18.56 -1.81 -12.48
C PHE A 39 -17.28 -2.06 -13.28
N ALA A 40 -16.83 -3.32 -13.39
CA ALA A 40 -15.67 -3.68 -14.19
C ALA A 40 -15.95 -3.52 -15.70
N LYS A 41 -17.13 -3.93 -16.17
CA LYS A 41 -17.60 -3.69 -17.54
C LYS A 41 -17.72 -2.19 -17.84
N GLY A 42 -18.20 -1.40 -16.89
CA GLY A 42 -18.28 0.06 -16.98
C GLY A 42 -16.90 0.71 -17.20
N ARG A 43 -15.89 0.31 -16.42
CA ARG A 43 -14.50 0.79 -16.60
C ARG A 43 -13.91 0.40 -17.96
N GLN A 44 -14.15 -0.83 -18.43
CA GLN A 44 -13.67 -1.26 -19.75
C GLN A 44 -14.37 -0.51 -20.89
N LYS A 45 -15.66 -0.19 -20.74
CA LYS A 45 -16.42 0.62 -21.70
C LYS A 45 -15.92 2.06 -21.75
N GLU A 46 -15.61 2.65 -20.60
CA GLU A 46 -15.04 4.00 -20.49
C GLU A 46 -13.61 4.07 -21.08
N GLU A 47 -12.78 3.05 -20.84
CA GLU A 47 -11.43 2.96 -21.39
C GLU A 47 -11.44 2.76 -22.92
N ARG A 48 -12.38 1.96 -23.45
CA ARG A 48 -12.61 1.82 -24.89
C ARG A 48 -13.10 3.12 -25.52
N LYS A 49 -13.99 3.87 -24.84
CA LYS A 49 -14.45 5.18 -25.30
C LYS A 49 -13.30 6.20 -25.36
N ARG A 50 -12.49 6.29 -24.30
CA ARG A 50 -11.30 7.17 -24.26
C ARG A 50 -10.29 6.84 -25.36
N LYS A 51 -10.08 5.56 -25.68
CA LYS A 51 -9.23 5.14 -26.82
C LYS A 51 -9.83 5.55 -28.17
N ARG A 52 -11.15 5.42 -28.34
CA ARG A 52 -11.86 5.80 -29.58
C ARG A 52 -11.85 7.32 -29.81
N ASP A 53 -12.08 8.11 -28.76
CA ASP A 53 -12.01 9.58 -28.80
C ASP A 53 -10.57 10.05 -29.08
N SER A 54 -9.56 9.37 -28.53
CA SER A 54 -8.14 9.65 -28.80
C SER A 54 -7.74 9.34 -30.25
N THR A 55 -8.31 8.30 -30.88
CA THR A 55 -8.03 7.96 -32.28
C THR A 55 -8.74 8.88 -33.26
N GLN A 56 -9.93 9.39 -32.91
CA GLN A 56 -10.66 10.35 -33.75
C GLN A 56 -10.02 11.74 -33.73
N ASN A 57 -9.46 12.16 -32.59
CA ASN A 57 -8.77 13.44 -32.47
C ASN A 57 -7.39 13.45 -33.16
N ALA A 58 -6.82 12.28 -33.44
CA ALA A 58 -5.56 12.13 -34.18
C ALA A 58 -5.72 12.25 -35.70
N GLN A 59 -6.95 12.15 -36.23
CA GLN A 59 -7.23 12.20 -37.67
C GLN A 59 -7.59 13.60 -38.17
N ASN A 60 -7.93 14.54 -37.28
CA ASN A 60 -8.45 15.87 -37.64
C ASN A 60 -7.59 17.06 -37.14
N GLY A 61 -6.33 16.85 -36.74
CA GLY A 61 -5.49 17.90 -36.14
C GLY A 61 -4.18 18.13 -36.89
N THR A 62 -4.03 19.31 -37.48
CA THR A 62 -2.76 19.90 -37.98
C THR A 62 -1.69 19.89 -36.88
N PRO A 63 -0.41 19.60 -37.16
CA PRO A 63 0.59 19.44 -36.11
C PRO A 63 0.99 20.81 -35.52
N PRO A 64 0.98 21.00 -34.18
CA PRO A 64 1.66 22.14 -33.57
C PRO A 64 3.17 21.87 -33.50
N SER A 65 3.93 22.91 -33.85
CA SER A 65 5.39 22.96 -33.82
C SER A 65 5.99 22.55 -32.47
N ALA A 66 7.18 21.95 -32.56
CA ALA A 66 7.94 21.37 -31.46
C ALA A 66 8.23 22.38 -30.32
N ALA A 67 7.67 22.10 -29.15
CA ALA A 67 8.21 22.58 -27.88
C ALA A 67 8.19 21.43 -26.87
N LYS A 68 9.37 20.97 -26.43
CA LYS A 68 9.54 19.98 -25.37
C LYS A 68 9.00 20.56 -24.05
N VAL A 69 7.78 20.21 -23.68
CA VAL A 69 7.23 20.51 -22.34
C VAL A 69 7.56 19.34 -21.40
N PRO A 70 8.25 19.56 -20.26
CA PRO A 70 8.48 18.49 -19.29
C PRO A 70 7.16 18.12 -18.61
N ARG A 71 6.87 16.80 -18.51
CA ARG A 71 5.69 16.25 -17.82
C ARG A 71 5.67 16.67 -16.34
N ARG A 72 4.98 17.77 -16.04
CA ARG A 72 4.67 18.20 -14.68
C ARG A 72 3.20 17.88 -14.39
N SER A 73 2.92 17.22 -13.27
CA SER A 73 1.54 16.95 -12.84
C SER A 73 0.80 18.27 -12.59
N LEU A 74 -0.50 18.32 -12.87
CA LEU A 74 -1.41 19.45 -12.61
C LEU A 74 -1.52 19.87 -11.12
N ARG A 75 -0.76 19.24 -10.22
CA ARG A 75 -0.81 19.46 -8.76
C ARG A 75 0.12 20.57 -8.25
N SER A 76 0.69 21.38 -9.13
CA SER A 76 1.56 22.51 -8.76
C SER A 76 1.35 23.72 -9.66
N GLN A 77 0.11 24.18 -9.78
CA GLN A 77 -0.17 25.55 -10.24
C GLN A 77 -0.55 26.40 -9.03
N GLY A 78 0.14 27.51 -8.84
CA GLY A 78 -0.13 28.48 -7.78
C GLY A 78 0.95 28.54 -6.69
N LYS A 79 2.16 28.98 -7.06
CA LYS A 79 3.09 29.81 -6.26
C LYS A 79 4.36 30.06 -7.08
N ARG A 80 4.60 31.32 -7.45
CA ARG A 80 5.87 31.79 -8.02
C ARG A 80 6.94 31.79 -6.90
N PRO A 81 8.18 31.35 -7.16
CA PRO A 81 9.30 31.74 -6.32
C PRO A 81 9.78 33.13 -6.75
N SER A 82 9.76 34.10 -5.85
CA SER A 82 10.46 35.37 -6.02
C SER A 82 11.93 35.17 -5.67
N SER A 83 12.82 35.32 -6.65
CA SER A 83 14.25 35.50 -6.45
C SER A 83 14.56 36.99 -6.56
N SER A 84 15.03 37.59 -5.48
CA SER A 84 15.91 38.76 -5.51
C SER A 84 16.97 38.53 -4.43
N ALA A 85 18.22 38.53 -4.88
CA ALA A 85 19.41 38.48 -4.07
C ALA A 85 19.49 39.74 -3.18
N ASP A 86 20.09 39.60 -2.00
CA ASP A 86 21.15 40.49 -1.48
C ASP A 86 21.70 39.88 -0.18
N ASP A 87 23.02 39.68 -0.15
CA ASP A 87 23.88 39.25 0.97
C ASP A 87 24.32 40.51 1.78
N PRO A 88 24.54 40.45 3.11
CA PRO A 88 25.92 40.28 3.61
C PRO A 88 26.13 39.57 4.98
N GLY A 89 27.26 38.84 5.10
CA GLY A 89 28.20 38.77 6.25
C GLY A 89 27.86 37.87 7.46
N ASP A 90 28.45 36.68 7.63
CA ASP A 90 29.75 36.28 8.25
C ASP A 90 29.75 36.12 9.80
N GLY A 91 30.33 35.01 10.28
CA GLY A 91 30.56 34.76 11.71
C GLY A 91 30.78 33.30 12.19
N THR A 92 31.89 32.68 11.79
CA THR A 92 32.73 31.75 12.60
C THR A 92 32.58 30.19 12.55
N SER A 93 33.59 29.60 11.88
CA SER A 93 34.61 28.60 12.34
C SER A 93 34.42 27.06 12.31
N ARG A 94 35.35 26.45 11.54
CA ARG A 94 36.11 25.17 11.73
C ARG A 94 35.36 23.85 11.41
N GLN A 95 35.93 22.86 10.71
CA GLN A 95 37.31 22.60 10.31
C GLN A 95 37.31 21.62 9.11
N SER A 96 38.28 21.83 8.21
CA SER A 96 38.60 21.00 7.05
C SER A 96 39.54 19.86 7.45
N PHE A 97 39.32 18.66 6.92
CA PHE A 97 40.39 17.69 6.68
C PHE A 97 40.29 17.13 5.27
N LYS A 98 41.42 17.26 4.57
CA LYS A 98 41.71 16.97 3.16
C LYS A 98 41.88 15.47 2.92
N SER A 99 41.63 15.04 1.68
CA SER A 99 42.58 14.17 0.97
C SER A 99 42.28 14.17 -0.53
N ASP A 100 43.13 14.93 -1.22
CA ASP A 100 43.78 14.74 -2.52
C ASP A 100 43.10 14.00 -3.68
N LYS A 101 43.24 14.67 -4.82
CA LYS A 101 42.80 14.35 -6.17
C LYS A 101 44.08 14.21 -7.01
N SER A 102 44.25 13.12 -7.74
CA SER A 102 45.21 13.06 -8.85
C SER A 102 44.51 12.53 -10.11
N SER A 103 44.68 13.34 -11.16
CA SER A 103 44.52 13.18 -12.62
C SER A 103 44.93 11.82 -13.19
N ASP A 104 44.59 11.38 -14.40
CA ASP A 104 43.67 11.77 -15.49
C ASP A 104 43.67 10.58 -16.49
N GLU A 105 42.66 10.58 -17.37
CA GLU A 105 42.62 9.98 -18.71
C GLU A 105 42.27 8.48 -18.98
N ASP A 106 41.17 8.39 -19.74
CA ASP A 106 40.83 7.52 -20.88
C ASP A 106 40.34 6.06 -20.72
N LYS A 107 39.01 5.95 -20.97
CA LYS A 107 38.26 4.91 -21.75
C LYS A 107 38.30 3.49 -21.16
N GLU A 108 37.17 2.83 -20.90
CA GLU A 108 36.24 2.35 -21.92
C GLU A 108 34.81 2.13 -21.39
N ASN A 109 33.87 2.27 -22.32
CA ASN A 109 32.44 2.05 -22.18
C ASN A 109 32.13 0.55 -22.07
N ILE A 110 31.76 0.06 -20.88
CA ILE A 110 31.10 -1.24 -20.73
C ILE A 110 29.72 -1.01 -20.13
N GLU A 111 28.69 -1.24 -20.96
CA GLU A 111 27.28 -1.32 -20.60
C GLU A 111 27.05 -2.46 -19.57
N GLY A 112 27.38 -2.19 -18.31
CA GLY A 112 27.12 -3.10 -17.19
C GLY A 112 25.87 -2.66 -16.45
N ASN A 113 24.78 -3.41 -16.62
CA ASN A 113 23.54 -3.32 -15.85
C ASN A 113 23.86 -3.32 -14.33
N LYS A 114 23.95 -2.13 -13.73
CA LYS A 114 24.22 -1.99 -12.29
C LYS A 114 23.06 -2.65 -11.53
N PRO A 115 23.29 -3.65 -10.67
CA PRO A 115 22.23 -4.25 -9.90
C PRO A 115 21.55 -3.15 -9.09
N LYS A 116 20.23 -2.99 -9.26
CA LYS A 116 19.43 -2.08 -8.44
C LYS A 116 19.72 -2.45 -6.99
N ARG A 117 20.50 -1.62 -6.29
CA ARG A 117 20.71 -1.75 -4.85
C ARG A 117 19.33 -1.67 -4.21
N TYR A 118 18.73 -2.83 -3.92
CA TYR A 118 17.58 -2.90 -3.03
C TYR A 118 18.09 -2.39 -1.69
N ARG A 119 17.81 -1.12 -1.36
CA ARG A 119 18.01 -0.62 -0.01
C ARG A 119 17.16 -1.52 0.88
N LEU A 120 17.80 -2.37 1.69
CA LEU A 120 17.10 -3.06 2.77
C LEU A 120 16.40 -1.98 3.60
N PRO A 121 15.10 -2.10 3.90
CA PRO A 121 14.44 -1.21 4.83
C PRO A 121 15.00 -1.47 6.24
N THR A 122 16.13 -0.83 6.58
CA THR A 122 16.77 -0.90 7.90
C THR A 122 16.07 -0.06 8.96
N ALA A 123 15.07 0.76 8.57
CA ALA A 123 14.29 1.52 9.52
C ALA A 123 13.37 0.60 10.32
N ARG A 124 13.72 0.39 11.60
CA ARG A 124 12.83 -0.22 12.59
C ARG A 124 11.49 0.55 12.60
N PRO A 125 10.35 -0.14 12.84
CA PRO A 125 9.08 0.55 13.01
C PRO A 125 9.24 1.62 14.09
N VAL A 126 8.72 2.82 13.84
CA VAL A 126 8.57 3.83 14.89
C VAL A 126 7.57 3.26 15.88
N SER A 127 8.04 2.57 16.92
CA SER A 127 7.22 2.00 17.99
C SER A 127 7.40 2.84 19.24
N LYS A 128 6.32 3.43 19.74
CA LYS A 128 6.27 4.06 21.07
C LYS A 128 5.93 3.02 22.12
N ALA A 129 6.45 3.11 23.34
CA ALA A 129 6.07 2.21 24.42
C ALA A 129 4.59 2.40 24.82
N VAL A 130 4.02 1.53 25.66
CA VAL A 130 2.60 1.62 26.06
C VAL A 130 2.38 2.84 26.95
N GLU A 131 3.30 3.05 27.87
CA GLU A 131 3.42 4.19 28.78
C GLU A 131 3.52 5.54 28.05
N ASP A 132 4.03 5.56 26.82
CA ASP A 132 4.15 6.77 25.98
C ASP A 132 2.88 7.07 25.16
N ILE A 133 1.84 6.23 25.25
CA ILE A 133 0.58 6.43 24.55
C ILE A 133 -0.25 7.45 25.31
N THR A 134 -0.37 8.64 24.73
CA THR A 134 -1.11 9.75 25.34
C THR A 134 -2.58 9.76 24.93
N GLN A 135 -3.44 10.35 25.77
CA GLN A 135 -4.87 10.51 25.45
C GLN A 135 -5.14 11.23 24.11
N PRO A 136 -4.39 12.29 23.72
CA PRO A 136 -4.53 12.89 22.39
C PRO A 136 -4.27 11.92 21.23
N MET A 137 -3.35 10.94 21.39
CA MET A 137 -3.12 9.92 20.38
C MET A 137 -4.33 8.99 20.24
N LEU A 138 -4.93 8.58 21.35
CA LEU A 138 -6.15 7.76 21.37
C LEU A 138 -7.35 8.51 20.76
N ASN A 139 -7.47 9.80 21.06
CA ASN A 139 -8.51 10.65 20.50
C ASN A 139 -8.34 10.87 18.98
N ASN A 140 -7.12 10.80 18.47
CA ASN A 140 -6.81 10.95 17.04
C ASN A 140 -6.98 9.64 16.23
N ILE A 141 -7.72 8.65 16.72
CA ILE A 141 -8.02 7.43 15.97
C ILE A 141 -9.21 7.65 15.04
N SER A 142 -9.01 7.49 13.72
CA SER A 142 -10.11 7.60 12.76
C SER A 142 -10.98 6.33 12.75
N ARG A 143 -12.21 6.46 13.25
CA ARG A 143 -13.21 5.37 13.29
C ARG A 143 -14.09 5.29 12.04
N LYS A 144 -14.12 6.33 11.20
CA LYS A 144 -14.91 6.40 9.95
C LYS A 144 -14.06 6.94 8.81
N VAL A 145 -14.24 6.41 7.60
CA VAL A 145 -13.46 6.84 6.41
C VAL A 145 -13.61 8.34 6.14
N SER A 146 -14.80 8.91 6.37
CA SER A 146 -15.10 10.33 6.18
C SER A 146 -14.31 11.27 7.11
N THR A 147 -13.84 10.78 8.25
CA THR A 147 -13.10 11.58 9.24
C THR A 147 -11.59 11.61 8.99
N LYS A 148 -11.11 10.90 7.96
CA LYS A 148 -9.67 10.79 7.70
C LYS A 148 -9.12 12.09 7.09
N VAL A 149 -8.11 12.65 7.74
CA VAL A 149 -7.33 13.77 7.21
C VAL A 149 -6.09 13.23 6.49
N TYR A 150 -5.97 13.55 5.21
CA TYR A 150 -4.84 13.14 4.36
C TYR A 150 -3.71 14.17 4.45
N GLY A 151 -2.46 13.72 4.51
CA GLY A 151 -1.33 14.65 4.62
C GLY A 151 0.03 13.97 4.45
N TYR A 152 1.02 14.69 3.92
CA TYR A 152 2.35 14.15 3.66
C TYR A 152 3.12 13.77 4.94
N LYS A 153 2.88 14.52 6.03
CA LYS A 153 3.38 14.25 7.40
C LYS A 153 2.73 13.02 8.05
N GLY A 154 1.71 12.43 7.42
CA GLY A 154 1.00 11.28 7.94
C GLY A 154 1.75 9.96 7.77
N THR A 155 1.25 8.96 8.49
CA THR A 155 1.69 7.56 8.40
C THR A 155 0.79 6.79 7.44
N THR A 156 1.35 5.77 6.79
CA THR A 156 0.61 4.94 5.83
C THR A 156 0.02 3.72 6.51
N CYS A 157 -1.28 3.47 6.31
CA CYS A 157 -1.93 2.25 6.76
C CYS A 157 -1.56 1.06 5.85
N HIS A 158 -1.21 -0.08 6.43
CA HIS A 158 -0.87 -1.31 5.71
C HIS A 158 -2.01 -1.79 4.81
N GLN A 159 -3.25 -1.77 5.32
CA GLN A 159 -4.40 -2.35 4.64
C GLN A 159 -4.90 -1.48 3.47
N CYS A 160 -5.18 -0.20 3.70
CA CYS A 160 -5.72 0.68 2.67
C CYS A 160 -4.65 1.48 1.91
N ARG A 161 -3.39 1.42 2.35
CA ARG A 161 -2.24 2.14 1.75
C ARG A 161 -2.44 3.66 1.69
N GLN A 162 -3.39 4.20 2.45
CA GLN A 162 -3.63 5.63 2.57
C GLN A 162 -2.68 6.24 3.59
N LYS A 163 -2.14 7.42 3.25
CA LYS A 163 -1.29 8.22 4.12
C LYS A 163 -2.13 9.33 4.76
N THR A 164 -2.30 9.25 6.07
CA THR A 164 -3.25 10.07 6.83
C THR A 164 -2.66 10.44 8.20
N LEU A 165 -3.17 11.52 8.79
CA LEU A 165 -2.69 12.08 10.06
C LEU A 165 -3.25 11.38 11.30
N ASP A 166 -4.23 10.50 11.14
CA ASP A 166 -4.81 9.71 12.23
C ASP A 166 -3.80 8.75 12.87
N GLN A 167 -3.98 8.51 14.16
CA GLN A 167 -3.22 7.54 14.92
C GLN A 167 -3.49 6.12 14.39
N LYS A 168 -2.40 5.35 14.25
CA LYS A 168 -2.39 3.96 13.79
C LYS A 168 -1.72 3.09 14.83
N THR A 169 -1.86 1.78 14.71
CA THR A 169 -1.23 0.82 15.63
C THR A 169 0.29 0.80 15.53
N TYR A 170 0.96 0.39 16.60
CA TYR A 170 2.37 -0.01 16.62
C TYR A 170 2.46 -1.50 16.93
N CYS A 171 3.19 -2.27 16.12
CA CYS A 171 3.38 -3.69 16.39
C CYS A 171 4.48 -3.88 17.44
N ARG A 172 4.24 -4.74 18.44
CA ARG A 172 5.18 -5.04 19.53
C ARG A 172 6.16 -6.17 19.19
N ASN A 173 5.98 -6.84 18.05
CA ASN A 173 6.93 -7.87 17.60
C ASN A 173 8.25 -7.23 17.14
N ILE A 174 9.37 -7.63 17.78
CA ILE A 174 10.73 -7.18 17.45
C ILE A 174 11.13 -7.45 15.99
N HIS A 175 10.56 -8.48 15.37
CA HIS A 175 10.79 -8.82 13.97
C HIS A 175 9.80 -8.15 13.00
N CYS A 176 8.94 -7.23 13.47
CA CYS A 176 8.08 -6.46 12.59
C CYS A 176 8.91 -5.44 11.81
N ILE A 177 8.77 -5.42 10.48
CA ILE A 177 9.59 -4.59 9.60
C ILE A 177 8.75 -3.44 9.03
N GLY A 178 9.28 -2.22 9.14
CA GLY A 178 8.74 -1.00 8.54
C GLY A 178 7.26 -0.76 8.86
N LEU A 179 6.45 -0.49 7.83
CA LEU A 179 5.05 -0.09 7.96
C LEU A 179 4.07 -1.27 8.02
N ARG A 180 4.54 -2.52 8.17
CA ARG A 180 3.67 -3.71 8.23
C ARG A 180 2.77 -3.75 9.46
N GLY A 181 3.18 -3.11 10.55
CA GLY A 181 2.46 -3.04 11.81
C GLY A 181 1.41 -1.93 11.92
N MET A 182 1.31 -1.04 10.92
CA MET A 182 0.52 0.19 10.99
C MET A 182 -0.88 -0.02 10.40
N PHE A 183 -1.92 -0.05 11.23
CA PHE A 183 -3.31 -0.12 10.80
C PHE A 183 -4.09 1.09 11.34
N CYS A 184 -4.90 1.73 10.48
CA CYS A 184 -5.85 2.75 10.93
C CYS A 184 -7.10 2.11 11.53
N GLY A 185 -7.83 2.88 12.37
CA GLY A 185 -9.03 2.43 13.08
C GLY A 185 -10.03 1.67 12.21
N VAL A 186 -10.48 2.29 11.12
CA VAL A 186 -11.43 1.67 10.17
C VAL A 186 -10.95 0.31 9.66
N CYS A 187 -9.68 0.18 9.31
CA CYS A 187 -9.18 -1.04 8.69
C CYS A 187 -8.97 -2.15 9.71
N LEU A 188 -8.44 -1.84 10.89
CA LEU A 188 -8.24 -2.84 11.93
C LEU A 188 -9.58 -3.42 12.38
N LYS A 189 -10.55 -2.54 12.69
CA LYS A 189 -11.90 -2.92 13.09
C LYS A 189 -12.60 -3.78 12.03
N ASN A 190 -12.76 -3.24 10.82
CA ASN A 190 -13.55 -3.94 9.79
C ASN A 190 -12.87 -5.23 9.30
N ARG A 191 -11.53 -5.26 9.24
CA ARG A 191 -10.83 -6.42 8.65
C ARG A 191 -10.53 -7.52 9.64
N TYR A 192 -10.34 -7.18 10.91
CA TYR A 192 -9.83 -8.10 11.92
C TYR A 192 -10.65 -8.12 13.21
N GLY A 193 -11.59 -7.18 13.39
CA GLY A 193 -12.44 -7.11 14.59
C GLY A 193 -11.74 -6.49 15.81
N GLU A 194 -10.62 -5.82 15.61
CA GLU A 194 -9.79 -5.26 16.70
C GLU A 194 -9.87 -3.73 16.74
N ASP A 195 -9.80 -3.15 17.95
CA ASP A 195 -9.74 -1.69 18.15
C ASP A 195 -8.29 -1.18 18.25
N VAL A 196 -8.04 0.02 17.72
CA VAL A 196 -6.69 0.60 17.71
C VAL A 196 -6.28 1.09 19.09
N ALA A 197 -7.19 1.58 19.91
CA ALA A 197 -6.88 2.02 21.27
C ALA A 197 -6.43 0.82 22.12
N GLU A 198 -7.18 -0.28 22.07
CA GLU A 198 -6.82 -1.55 22.73
C GLU A 198 -5.45 -2.05 22.24
N ALA A 199 -5.23 -2.09 20.93
CA ALA A 199 -3.95 -2.50 20.35
C ALA A 199 -2.76 -1.62 20.75
N LEU A 200 -2.98 -0.32 20.98
CA LEU A 200 -1.93 0.60 21.42
C LEU A 200 -1.56 0.39 22.89
N LEU A 201 -2.56 0.08 23.72
CA LEU A 201 -2.42 -0.11 25.16
C LEU A 201 -2.00 -1.53 25.56
N ASP A 202 -2.04 -2.49 24.64
CA ASP A 202 -1.56 -3.85 24.88
C ASP A 202 -0.05 -3.98 24.58
N PRO A 203 0.79 -4.27 25.59
CA PRO A 203 2.25 -4.43 25.42
C PRO A 203 2.62 -5.67 24.59
N ASN A 204 1.71 -6.63 24.47
CA ASN A 204 1.90 -7.88 23.75
C ASN A 204 1.24 -7.88 22.36
N TRP A 205 0.60 -6.77 21.95
CA TRP A 205 -0.14 -6.73 20.71
C TRP A 205 0.76 -6.98 19.49
N ARG A 206 0.42 -8.01 18.72
CA ARG A 206 1.08 -8.33 17.45
C ARG A 206 0.16 -8.00 16.29
N CYS A 207 0.69 -7.35 15.26
CA CYS A 207 -0.13 -7.00 14.11
C CYS A 207 -0.62 -8.24 13.33
N PRO A 208 -1.71 -8.12 12.54
CA PRO A 208 -2.21 -9.21 11.71
C PRO A 208 -1.17 -9.84 10.78
N VAL A 209 -0.19 -9.07 10.30
CA VAL A 209 0.90 -9.58 9.46
C VAL A 209 1.81 -10.52 10.26
N CYS A 210 2.26 -10.07 11.43
CA CYS A 210 3.14 -10.85 12.32
C CYS A 210 2.45 -12.08 12.91
N ARG A 211 1.13 -12.05 13.09
CA ARG A 211 0.32 -13.22 13.47
C ARG A 211 0.00 -14.17 12.32
N GLY A 212 0.39 -13.83 11.08
CA GLY A 212 0.09 -14.66 9.92
C GLY A 212 -1.38 -14.63 9.46
N ILE A 213 -2.22 -13.78 10.04
CA ILE A 213 -3.67 -13.71 9.74
C ILE A 213 -4.05 -12.55 8.79
N CYS A 214 -3.07 -11.75 8.33
CA CYS A 214 -3.34 -10.64 7.43
C CYS A 214 -4.05 -11.12 6.15
N ASN A 215 -5.21 -10.52 5.86
CA ASN A 215 -6.08 -10.90 4.76
C ASN A 215 -6.01 -9.89 3.58
N CYS A 216 -5.06 -8.94 3.60
CA CYS A 216 -4.89 -7.98 2.50
C CYS A 216 -4.46 -8.68 1.19
N SER A 217 -4.71 -8.05 0.04
CA SER A 217 -4.43 -8.66 -1.28
C SER A 217 -2.98 -9.10 -1.41
N LEU A 218 -2.03 -8.21 -1.11
CA LEU A 218 -0.60 -8.49 -1.24
C LEU A 218 -0.15 -9.63 -0.31
N CYS A 219 -0.58 -9.65 0.95
CA CYS A 219 -0.21 -10.73 1.86
C CYS A 219 -0.85 -12.07 1.49
N ARG A 220 -2.01 -12.07 0.84
CA ARG A 220 -2.64 -13.29 0.32
C ARG A 220 -1.95 -13.79 -0.94
N GLU A 221 -1.64 -12.91 -1.88
CA GLU A 221 -0.87 -13.24 -3.10
C GLU A 221 0.48 -13.85 -2.75
N LEU A 222 1.21 -13.27 -1.80
CA LEU A 222 2.48 -13.81 -1.30
C LEU A 222 2.36 -15.21 -0.68
N LYS A 223 1.14 -15.65 -0.32
CA LYS A 223 0.84 -16.98 0.24
C LYS A 223 0.13 -17.89 -0.79
N GLY A 224 0.09 -17.52 -2.07
CA GLY A 224 -0.66 -18.25 -3.10
C GLY A 224 -2.18 -18.25 -2.90
N LYS A 225 -2.72 -17.35 -2.05
CA LYS A 225 -4.16 -17.25 -1.76
C LYS A 225 -4.78 -16.16 -2.63
N ARG A 226 -6.02 -16.37 -3.09
CA ARG A 226 -6.77 -15.37 -3.87
C ARG A 226 -6.95 -14.06 -3.06
N PRO A 227 -6.80 -12.86 -3.63
CA PRO A 227 -7.10 -11.61 -2.94
C PRO A 227 -8.54 -11.55 -2.42
N THR A 228 -8.76 -10.97 -1.22
CA THR A 228 -10.14 -10.80 -0.70
C THR A 228 -10.93 -9.73 -1.44
N GLY A 229 -10.28 -8.67 -1.92
CA GLY A 229 -10.99 -7.43 -2.31
C GLY A 229 -11.76 -6.80 -1.15
N VAL A 230 -12.82 -6.04 -1.48
CA VAL A 230 -13.72 -5.36 -0.54
C VAL A 230 -14.77 -6.35 -0.03
N LEU A 231 -14.52 -6.96 1.14
CA LEU A 231 -15.40 -7.98 1.74
C LEU A 231 -16.29 -7.48 2.87
N MET A 232 -16.06 -6.29 3.42
CA MET A 232 -16.79 -5.86 4.61
C MET A 232 -18.32 -5.80 4.42
N PRO A 233 -18.86 -5.26 3.31
CA PRO A 233 -20.32 -5.25 3.11
C PRO A 233 -20.94 -6.65 3.10
N LEU A 234 -20.21 -7.61 2.54
CA LEU A 234 -20.63 -9.00 2.50
C LEU A 234 -20.59 -9.64 3.89
N ALA A 235 -19.54 -9.40 4.67
CA ALA A 235 -19.42 -9.88 6.04
C ALA A 235 -20.58 -9.36 6.91
N LEU A 236 -20.86 -8.05 6.86
CA LEU A 236 -21.98 -7.43 7.60
C LEU A 236 -23.32 -8.02 7.19
N LYS A 237 -23.56 -8.22 5.88
CA LYS A 237 -24.81 -8.82 5.38
C LYS A 237 -25.07 -10.21 5.97
N ASN A 238 -24.02 -10.94 6.32
CA ASN A 238 -24.10 -12.28 6.89
C ASN A 238 -23.95 -12.30 8.42
N GLY A 239 -24.08 -11.14 9.08
CA GLY A 239 -24.07 -11.04 10.54
C GLY A 239 -22.68 -11.00 11.19
N TYR A 240 -21.60 -10.97 10.41
CA TYR A 240 -20.24 -10.95 10.95
C TYR A 240 -19.76 -9.52 11.24
N SER A 241 -19.07 -9.37 12.37
CA SER A 241 -18.53 -8.07 12.81
C SER A 241 -17.28 -7.65 12.04
N SER A 242 -16.56 -8.61 11.46
CA SER A 242 -15.32 -8.37 10.71
C SER A 242 -15.15 -9.33 9.54
N VAL A 243 -14.31 -8.94 8.57
CA VAL A 243 -13.93 -9.81 7.45
C VAL A 243 -13.19 -11.06 7.94
N ARG A 244 -12.37 -10.98 8.98
CA ARG A 244 -11.67 -12.14 9.53
C ARG A 244 -12.66 -13.19 10.01
N GLU A 245 -13.62 -12.79 10.83
CA GLU A 245 -14.65 -13.68 11.37
C GLU A 245 -15.45 -14.36 10.24
N PHE A 246 -15.85 -13.57 9.24
CA PHE A 246 -16.51 -14.09 8.04
C PHE A 246 -15.63 -15.08 7.25
N LEU A 247 -14.33 -14.84 7.13
CA LEU A 247 -13.43 -15.78 6.46
C LEU A 247 -13.28 -17.07 7.28
N MET A 248 -13.16 -16.97 8.60
CA MET A 248 -13.04 -18.13 9.49
C MET A 248 -14.25 -19.07 9.39
N SER A 249 -15.46 -18.53 9.29
CA SER A 249 -16.66 -19.35 9.13
C SER A 249 -16.72 -20.10 7.78
N LEU A 250 -15.93 -19.68 6.79
CA LEU A 250 -15.78 -20.38 5.51
C LEU A 250 -14.69 -21.46 5.54
N GLY A 251 -14.06 -21.70 6.70
CA GLY A 251 -13.00 -22.70 6.88
C GLY A 251 -11.61 -22.23 6.43
N THR A 252 -11.27 -20.94 6.64
CA THR A 252 -9.96 -20.38 6.27
C THR A 252 -8.95 -20.26 7.40
#